data_AF-A0A9P6D3M8-F1
#
_entry.id   AF-A0A9P6D3M8-F1
#
_cell.length_a   1.000
_cell.length_b   1.000
_cell.length_c   1.000
_cell.angle_alpha   90.00
_cell.angle_beta   90.00
_cell.angle_gamma   90.00
#
_symmetry.space_group_name_H-M   'P 1'
#
loop_
_entity.id
_entity.type
_entity.pdbx_description
1 polymer ?
#
loop_
_entity_poly.entity_id
_entity_poly.type
_entity_poly.pdbx_seq_one_letter_code
_entity_poly.pdbx_strand_id
1 'polypeptide(L)'
;MVFSILSLSVSLVIWSIPAVIIITFSYHTYILLIGSSETYNTPRIYSTFPIVCAYILTFLWTAALAVSVAFTSLMLSGIIEVGNEDKVKFWMPIVAGSSLVEAAIMFYIAIQSHREKKQIHYRNKWRWRIDLTGGSPTAWSISKKNYI
;
A
#
# COMPACT_ATOMS: atom_id res chain seq x y z
N MET A 1 17.59 -35.15 -5.54
CA MET A 1 17.01 -33.97 -6.23
C MET A 1 16.03 -33.19 -5.37
N VAL A 2 15.09 -33.83 -4.66
CA VAL A 2 14.07 -33.14 -3.83
C VAL A 2 14.69 -32.26 -2.72
N PHE A 3 15.75 -32.72 -2.05
CA PHE A 3 16.46 -31.95 -1.02
C PHE A 3 17.24 -30.72 -1.53
N SER A 4 17.77 -30.75 -2.77
CA SER A 4 18.38 -29.55 -3.40
C SER A 4 17.33 -28.52 -3.82
N ILE A 5 16.14 -28.98 -4.25
CA ILE A 5 15.03 -28.08 -4.55
C ILE A 5 14.53 -27.43 -3.25
N LEU A 6 14.43 -28.19 -2.16
CA LEU A 6 14.13 -27.67 -0.82
C LEU A 6 15.18 -26.65 -0.35
N SER A 7 16.49 -26.91 -0.50
CA SER A 7 17.51 -25.94 -0.06
C SER A 7 17.53 -24.66 -0.90
N LEU A 8 17.29 -24.74 -2.21
CA LEU A 8 17.08 -23.58 -3.09
C LEU A 8 15.82 -22.80 -2.72
N SER A 9 14.75 -23.49 -2.35
CA SER A 9 13.48 -22.89 -1.93
C SER A 9 13.61 -22.17 -0.60
N VAL A 10 14.35 -22.73 0.36
CA VAL A 10 14.67 -22.10 1.65
C VAL A 10 15.48 -20.82 1.43
N SER A 11 16.44 -20.82 0.50
CA SER A 11 17.19 -19.62 0.12
C SER A 11 16.29 -18.53 -0.46
N LEU A 12 15.43 -18.87 -1.42
CA LEU A 12 14.45 -17.95 -2.02
C LEU A 12 13.49 -17.35 -0.99
N VAL A 13 13.05 -18.16 -0.02
CA VAL A 13 12.22 -17.70 1.08
C VAL A 13 12.95 -16.69 1.96
N ILE A 14 14.20 -16.95 2.33
CA ILE A 14 14.99 -16.04 3.16
C ILE A 14 15.22 -14.71 2.44
N TRP A 15 15.40 -14.74 1.11
CA TRP A 15 15.54 -13.54 0.28
C TRP A 15 14.25 -12.75 0.05
N SER A 16 13.08 -13.34 0.31
CA SER A 16 11.80 -12.64 0.16
C SER A 16 11.64 -11.49 1.17
N ILE A 17 12.17 -11.65 2.40
CA ILE A 17 12.04 -10.66 3.47
C ILE A 17 12.81 -9.36 3.14
N PRO A 18 14.11 -9.39 2.79
CA PRO A 18 14.82 -8.19 2.32
C PRO A 18 14.17 -7.52 1.12
N ALA A 19 13.65 -8.30 0.17
CA ALA A 19 12.99 -7.76 -1.01
C ALA A 19 11.73 -6.96 -0.64
N VAL A 20 10.89 -7.49 0.26
CA VAL A 20 9.69 -6.79 0.75
C VAL A 20 10.08 -5.50 1.47
N ILE A 21 11.15 -5.50 2.28
CA ILE A 21 11.65 -4.31 2.97
C ILE A 21 12.11 -3.21 2.01
N ILE A 22 12.81 -3.55 0.92
CA ILE A 22 13.27 -2.56 -0.06
C ILE A 22 12.07 -1.91 -0.77
N ILE A 23 11.05 -2.71 -1.11
CA ILE A 23 9.84 -2.22 -1.77
C ILE A 23 9.05 -1.31 -0.82
N THR A 24 8.92 -1.68 0.46
CA THR A 24 8.20 -0.86 1.44
C THR A 24 8.93 0.45 1.73
N PHE A 25 10.26 0.41 1.84
CA PHE A 25 11.07 1.62 1.98
C PHE A 25 10.88 2.56 0.77
N SER A 26 10.88 2.01 -0.44
CA SER A 26 10.63 2.78 -1.67
C SER A 26 9.23 3.39 -1.69
N TYR A 27 8.23 2.67 -1.17
CA TYR A 27 6.86 3.19 -1.04
C TYR A 27 6.75 4.32 -0.01
N HIS A 28 7.36 4.16 1.17
CA HIS A 28 7.34 5.18 2.21
C HIS A 28 8.07 6.45 1.77
N THR A 29 9.24 6.32 1.13
CA THR A 29 9.97 7.46 0.56
C THR A 29 9.16 8.17 -0.52
N TYR A 30 8.48 7.42 -1.40
CA TYR A 30 7.58 7.99 -2.40
C TYR A 30 6.43 8.79 -1.77
N ILE A 31 5.77 8.25 -0.73
CA ILE A 31 4.71 8.98 -0.01
C ILE A 31 5.25 10.22 0.67
N LEU A 32 6.40 10.14 1.34
CA LEU A 32 6.99 11.29 2.04
C LEU A 32 7.37 12.40 1.05
N LEU A 33 7.96 12.04 -0.09
CA LEU A 33 8.31 12.99 -1.14
C LEU A 33 7.05 13.68 -1.69
N ILE A 34 6.01 12.91 -2.02
CA ILE A 34 4.76 13.49 -2.53
C ILE A 34 4.07 14.33 -1.47
N GLY A 35 4.00 13.85 -0.23
CA GLY A 35 3.41 14.59 0.88
C GLY A 35 4.11 15.91 1.16
N SER A 36 5.44 15.95 1.04
CA SER A 36 6.20 17.21 1.16
C SER A 36 5.97 18.19 0.00
N SER A 37 5.59 17.68 -1.17
CA SER A 37 5.36 18.48 -2.38
C SER A 37 3.91 18.94 -2.55
N GLU A 38 2.99 18.48 -1.69
CA GLU A 38 1.56 18.72 -1.87
C GLU A 38 1.09 20.07 -1.31
N THR A 39 0.29 20.75 -2.12
CA THR A 39 -0.47 21.93 -1.72
C THR A 39 -1.90 21.52 -1.34
N TYR A 40 -2.50 22.20 -0.36
CA TYR A 40 -3.78 21.88 0.30
C TYR A 40 -4.99 21.56 -0.63
N ASN A 41 -4.93 21.94 -1.90
CA ASN A 41 -6.02 21.79 -2.87
C ASN A 41 -5.93 20.56 -3.79
N THR A 42 -4.80 19.84 -3.85
CA THR A 42 -4.65 18.67 -4.74
C THR A 42 -3.99 17.49 -4.02
N PRO A 43 -4.79 16.67 -3.31
CA PRO A 43 -4.25 15.56 -2.53
C PRO A 43 -4.01 14.33 -3.44
N ARG A 44 -2.91 14.35 -4.20
CA ARG A 44 -2.42 13.25 -5.07
C ARG A 44 -2.01 12.00 -4.26
N ILE A 45 -1.68 12.13 -2.97
CA ILE A 45 -1.42 11.02 -2.04
C ILE A 45 -2.61 10.05 -1.98
N TYR A 46 -3.83 10.54 -2.18
CA TYR A 46 -5.06 9.72 -2.16
C TYR A 46 -5.53 9.30 -3.55
N SER A 47 -4.64 9.33 -4.53
CA SER A 47 -4.89 8.77 -5.86
C SER A 47 -5.08 7.26 -5.80
N THR A 48 -5.67 6.68 -6.84
CA THR A 48 -5.89 5.23 -6.93
C THR A 48 -4.58 4.43 -6.87
N PHE A 49 -3.50 4.96 -7.45
CA PHE A 49 -2.19 4.29 -7.50
C PHE A 49 -1.58 4.00 -6.12
N PRO A 50 -1.33 4.99 -5.23
CA PRO A 50 -0.73 4.74 -3.92
C PRO A 50 -1.59 3.84 -3.02
N ILE A 51 -2.92 3.88 -3.17
CA ILE A 51 -3.85 3.00 -2.46
C ILE A 51 -3.70 1.54 -2.91
N VAL A 52 -3.66 1.30 -4.23
CA VAL A 52 -3.45 -0.06 -4.78
C VAL A 52 -2.09 -0.59 -4.36
N CYS A 53 -1.05 0.24 -4.39
CA CYS A 53 0.28 -0.15 -3.89
C CYS A 53 0.27 -0.51 -2.40
N ALA A 54 -0.47 0.21 -1.55
CA ALA A 54 -0.65 -0.18 -0.15
C ALA A 54 -1.27 -1.57 0.00
N TYR A 55 -2.31 -1.88 -0.78
CA TYR A 55 -2.93 -3.22 -0.75
C TYR A 55 -1.98 -4.34 -1.20
N ILE A 56 -1.20 -4.10 -2.27
CA ILE A 56 -0.20 -5.06 -2.72
C ILE A 56 0.86 -5.29 -1.64
N LEU A 57 1.32 -4.22 -0.99
CA LEU A 57 2.29 -4.31 0.09
C LEU A 57 1.74 -5.02 1.33
N THR A 58 0.47 -4.81 1.70
CA THR A 58 -0.16 -5.59 2.75
C THR A 58 -0.18 -7.07 2.43
N PHE A 59 -0.52 -7.43 1.19
CA PHE A 59 -0.52 -8.83 0.74
C PHE A 59 0.89 -9.44 0.84
N LEU A 60 1.91 -8.71 0.38
CA LEU A 60 3.31 -9.15 0.48
C LEU A 60 3.77 -9.35 1.92
N TRP A 61 3.42 -8.44 2.84
CA TRP A 61 3.74 -8.61 4.27
C TRP A 61 2.99 -9.77 4.91
N THR A 62 1.72 -10.01 4.55
CA THR A 62 0.99 -11.19 5.04
C THR A 62 1.58 -12.49 4.52
N ALA A 63 2.07 -12.52 3.27
CA ALA A 63 2.76 -13.67 2.73
C ALA A 63 4.10 -13.91 3.44
N ALA A 64 4.90 -12.85 3.67
CA ALA A 64 6.15 -12.92 4.43
C ALA A 64 5.92 -13.41 5.87
N LEU A 65 4.84 -12.97 6.52
CA LEU A 65 4.42 -13.45 7.83
C LEU A 65 4.08 -14.94 7.79
N ALA A 66 3.22 -15.37 6.87
CA ALA A 66 2.80 -16.77 6.76
C ALA A 66 4.01 -17.69 6.58
N VAL A 67 4.96 -17.26 5.75
CA VAL A 67 6.22 -17.97 5.54
C VAL A 67 7.09 -17.98 6.79
N SER A 68 7.25 -16.84 7.47
CA SER A 68 8.02 -16.75 8.72
C SER A 68 7.41 -17.64 9.82
N VAL A 69 6.08 -17.65 9.96
CA VAL A 69 5.37 -18.50 10.92
C VAL A 69 5.53 -19.98 10.58
N ALA A 70 5.37 -20.37 9.31
CA ALA A 70 5.58 -21.74 8.86
C ALA A 70 7.03 -22.21 9.11
N PHE A 71 8.02 -21.35 8.89
CA PHE A 71 9.41 -21.67 9.21
C PHE A 71 9.65 -21.79 10.72
N THR A 72 9.10 -20.88 11.53
CA THR A 72 9.21 -20.99 12.99
C THR A 72 8.57 -22.26 13.52
N SER A 73 7.42 -22.69 13.00
CA SER A 73 6.73 -23.90 13.45
C SER A 73 7.46 -25.17 13.02
N LEU A 74 8.03 -25.20 11.81
CA LEU A 74 8.87 -26.29 11.31
C LEU A 74 10.17 -26.42 12.12
N MET A 75 10.78 -25.29 12.51
CA MET A 75 11.95 -25.29 13.40
C MET A 75 11.60 -25.75 14.82
N LEU A 76 10.46 -25.31 15.36
CA LEU A 76 10.02 -25.72 16.70
C LEU A 76 9.70 -27.21 16.77
N SER A 77 9.17 -27.76 15.67
CA SER A 77 8.85 -29.19 15.53
C SER A 77 10.08 -30.08 15.35
N GLY A 78 11.28 -29.50 15.22
CA GLY A 78 12.53 -30.24 15.05
C GLY A 78 12.67 -30.98 13.71
N ILE A 79 11.82 -30.69 12.73
CA ILE A 79 11.82 -31.33 11.40
C ILE A 79 12.96 -30.78 10.53
N ILE A 80 13.36 -29.53 10.76
CA ILE A 80 14.43 -28.85 10.02
C ILE A 80 15.56 -28.49 11.00
N GLU A 81 16.65 -29.26 10.94
CA GLU A 81 17.90 -28.94 11.62
C GLU A 81 18.72 -27.99 10.73
N VAL A 82 18.80 -26.72 11.14
CA VAL A 82 19.70 -25.73 10.50
C VAL A 82 20.93 -25.64 11.37
N GLY A 83 22.12 -25.94 10.84
CA GLY A 83 23.39 -26.07 11.56
C GLY A 83 23.91 -24.83 12.33
N ASN A 84 23.08 -23.80 12.54
CA ASN A 84 23.34 -22.65 13.40
C ASN A 84 22.11 -22.38 14.29
N GLU A 85 21.68 -23.44 15.00
CA GLU A 85 20.36 -23.58 15.61
C GLU A 85 19.97 -22.45 16.55
N ASP A 86 20.87 -22.02 17.43
CA ASP A 86 20.48 -21.11 18.52
C ASP A 86 20.19 -19.69 18.03
N LYS A 87 20.95 -19.21 17.04
CA LYS A 87 20.76 -17.86 16.51
C LYS A 87 19.51 -17.79 15.65
N VAL A 88 19.32 -18.74 14.73
CA VAL A 88 18.20 -18.69 13.78
C VAL A 88 16.86 -18.92 14.50
N LYS A 89 16.81 -19.82 15.50
CA LYS A 89 15.62 -20.05 16.32
C LYS A 89 15.20 -18.81 17.10
N PHE A 90 16.14 -17.97 17.53
CA PHE A 90 15.83 -16.72 18.26
C PHE A 90 15.42 -15.57 17.34
N TRP A 91 16.04 -15.46 16.15
CA TRP A 91 15.75 -14.37 15.20
C TRP A 91 14.42 -14.55 14.45
N MET A 92 14.03 -15.78 14.11
CA MET A 92 12.83 -16.02 13.30
C MET A 92 11.50 -15.56 13.96
N PRO A 93 11.27 -15.75 15.27
CA PRO A 93 10.10 -15.19 15.95
C PRO A 93 10.08 -13.65 15.94
N ILE A 94 11.24 -13.01 16.06
CA ILE A 94 11.38 -11.55 16.00
C ILE A 94 10.98 -11.06 14.60
N VAL A 95 11.46 -11.75 13.56
CA VAL A 95 11.09 -11.45 12.16
C VAL A 95 9.59 -11.63 11.94
N ALA A 96 9.00 -12.73 12.42
CA ALA A 96 7.56 -12.97 12.35
C ALA A 96 6.77 -11.86 13.06
N GLY A 97 7.18 -11.46 14.27
CA GLY A 97 6.58 -10.34 15.00
C GLY A 97 6.66 -9.02 14.25
N SER A 98 7.84 -8.67 13.71
CA SER A 98 8.03 -7.46 12.92
C SER A 98 7.17 -7.44 11.65
N SER A 99 7.04 -8.59 10.97
CA SER A 99 6.20 -8.73 9.78
C SER A 99 4.71 -8.54 10.08
N LEU A 100 4.26 -8.96 11.26
CA LEU A 100 2.89 -8.76 11.73
C LEU A 100 2.60 -7.28 12.00
N VAL A 101 3.53 -6.59 12.67
CA VAL A 101 3.42 -5.15 12.93
C VAL A 101 3.35 -4.38 11.61
N GLU A 102 4.23 -4.67 10.67
CA GLU A 102 4.28 -3.96 9.40
C GLU A 102 3.05 -4.25 8.53
N ALA A 103 2.55 -5.50 8.52
CA ALA A 103 1.29 -5.84 7.87
C ALA A 103 0.12 -5.02 8.46
N ALA A 104 0.05 -4.89 9.78
CA ALA A 104 -0.99 -4.13 10.46
C ALA A 104 -0.91 -2.63 10.15
N ILE A 105 0.30 -2.05 10.14
CA ILE A 105 0.54 -0.64 9.79
C ILE A 105 0.09 -0.39 8.35
N MET A 106 0.52 -1.22 7.40
CA MET A 106 0.17 -1.06 5.99
C MET A 106 -1.33 -1.23 5.75
N PHE A 107 -1.98 -2.13 6.49
CA PHE A 107 -3.43 -2.32 6.42
C PHE A 107 -4.19 -1.11 6.94
N TYR A 108 -3.72 -0.55 8.06
CA TYR A 108 -4.29 0.69 8.60
C TYR A 108 -4.15 1.86 7.62
N ILE A 109 -2.97 2.03 7.00
CA ILE A 109 -2.74 3.06 5.96
C ILE A 109 -3.66 2.85 4.76
N ALA A 110 -3.85 1.61 4.30
CA ALA A 110 -4.75 1.28 3.20
C ALA A 110 -6.22 1.66 3.51
N ILE A 111 -6.69 1.34 4.72
CA ILE A 111 -8.05 1.70 5.15
C ILE A 111 -8.21 3.22 5.21
N GLN A 112 -7.28 3.92 5.87
CA GLN A 112 -7.41 5.37 6.04
C GLN A 112 -7.32 6.09 4.69
N SER A 113 -6.39 5.71 3.82
CA SER A 113 -6.30 6.29 2.48
C SER A 113 -7.56 6.04 1.63
N HIS A 114 -8.18 4.86 1.76
CA HIS A 114 -9.45 4.57 1.10
C HIS A 114 -10.62 5.42 1.65
N ARG A 115 -10.67 5.63 2.98
CA ARG A 115 -11.69 6.50 3.62
C ARG A 115 -11.54 7.94 3.16
N GLU A 116 -10.32 8.47 3.17
CA GLU A 116 -10.00 9.82 2.71
C GLU A 116 -10.34 10.03 1.23
N LYS A 117 -9.98 9.08 0.36
CA LYS A 117 -10.39 9.11 -1.06
C LYS A 117 -11.90 9.18 -1.22
N LYS A 118 -12.65 8.40 -0.43
CA LYS A 118 -14.12 8.41 -0.46
C LYS A 118 -14.67 9.78 -0.01
N GLN A 119 -14.10 10.36 1.04
CA GLN A 119 -14.47 11.70 1.51
C GLN A 119 -14.19 12.77 0.45
N ILE A 120 -13.02 12.75 -0.20
CA ILE A 120 -12.66 13.67 -1.30
C ILE A 120 -13.63 13.50 -2.47
N HIS A 121 -13.96 12.26 -2.84
CA HIS A 121 -14.91 12.00 -3.92
C HIS A 121 -16.31 12.58 -3.61
N TYR A 122 -16.82 12.37 -2.39
CA TYR A 122 -18.09 12.97 -1.98
C TYR A 122 -18.02 14.49 -1.91
N ARG A 123 -16.95 15.06 -1.36
CA ARG A 123 -16.74 16.51 -1.31
C ARG A 123 -16.73 17.12 -2.70
N ASN A 124 -16.09 16.47 -3.67
CA ASN A 124 -16.06 16.90 -5.06
C ASN A 124 -17.42 16.72 -5.77
N LYS A 125 -18.16 15.65 -5.43
CA LYS A 125 -19.52 15.42 -5.97
C LYS A 125 -20.51 16.50 -5.53
N TRP A 126 -20.41 16.95 -4.27
CA TRP A 126 -21.29 17.97 -3.68
C TRP A 126 -20.73 19.39 -3.76
N ARG A 127 -19.53 19.56 -4.30
CA ARG A 127 -19.03 20.88 -4.69
C ARG A 127 -19.87 21.34 -5.86
N TRP A 128 -20.86 22.18 -5.57
CA TRP A 128 -21.62 22.89 -6.60
C TRP A 128 -20.60 23.50 -7.56
N ARG A 129 -20.65 23.13 -8.84
CA ARG A 129 -19.81 23.71 -9.88
C ARG A 129 -20.32 25.12 -10.15
N ILE A 130 -19.95 26.06 -9.28
CA ILE A 130 -20.21 27.50 -9.46
C ILE A 130 -19.56 27.98 -10.77
N ASP A 131 -18.51 27.27 -11.23
CA ASP A 131 -17.83 27.54 -12.50
C ASP A 131 -18.67 27.20 -13.75
N LEU A 132 -19.70 26.36 -13.66
CA LEU A 132 -20.64 26.13 -14.78
C LEU A 132 -21.79 27.14 -14.81
N THR A 133 -21.98 27.90 -13.73
CA THR A 133 -23.05 28.91 -13.59
C THR A 133 -22.52 30.35 -13.64
N GLY A 134 -21.19 30.56 -13.59
CA GLY A 134 -20.55 31.88 -13.58
C GLY A 134 -20.04 32.40 -14.94
N GLY A 135 -20.38 31.76 -16.07
CA GLY A 135 -19.71 32.01 -17.35
C GLY A 135 -20.56 31.94 -18.61
N SER A 136 -21.82 32.41 -18.58
CA SER A 136 -22.47 33.04 -19.74
C SER A 136 -23.71 33.82 -19.31
N PRO A 137 -23.62 35.14 -19.12
CA PRO A 137 -24.80 35.98 -18.92
C PRO A 137 -25.57 36.27 -20.22
N THR A 138 -25.21 35.69 -21.38
CA THR A 138 -25.72 36.15 -22.68
C THR A 138 -25.94 35.00 -23.67
N ALA A 139 -27.05 34.28 -23.51
CA ALA A 139 -27.64 33.50 -24.61
C ALA A 139 -29.14 33.77 -24.79
N TRP A 140 -29.70 34.73 -24.06
CA TRP A 140 -31.09 35.16 -24.19
C TRP A 140 -31.19 36.65 -24.56
N SER A 141 -30.42 37.09 -25.57
CA SER A 141 -30.79 38.33 -26.24
C SER A 141 -31.97 38.01 -27.17
N ILE A 142 -33.16 38.31 -26.69
CA ILE A 142 -34.40 38.30 -27.48
C ILE A 142 -34.13 39.14 -28.73
N SER A 143 -34.06 38.47 -29.89
CA SER A 143 -34.01 39.13 -31.19
C SER A 143 -35.35 39.83 -31.42
N LYS A 144 -35.45 41.11 -31.00
CA LYS A 144 -36.47 42.02 -31.52
C LYS A 144 -36.08 42.39 -32.95
N LYS A 145 -36.53 41.57 -33.91
CA LYS A 145 -36.62 42.00 -35.31
C LYS A 145 -37.75 43.03 -35.41
N ASN A 146 -37.39 44.31 -35.33
CA ASN A 146 -38.20 45.38 -35.91
C ASN A 146 -37.74 45.56 -37.35
N TYR A 147 -38.59 45.24 -38.31
CA TYR A 147 -38.48 45.79 -39.65
C TYR A 147 -39.83 46.42 -40.01
N ILE A 148 -39.73 47.71 -40.36
CA ILE A 148 -40.73 48.62 -40.92
C ILE A 148 -40.97 48.22 -42.37
#